data_AF-A0A0F9VWG8-F1
#
_entry.id   AF-A0A0F9VWG8-F1
#
_cell.length_a   1.000
_cell.length_b   1.000
_cell.length_c   1.000
_cell.angle_alpha   90.00
_cell.angle_beta   90.00
_cell.angle_gamma   90.00
#
_symmetry.space_group_name_H-M   'P 1'
#
loop_
_entity.id
_entity.type
_entity.pdbx_description
1 polymer ?
#
loop_
_entity_poly.entity_id
_entity_poly.type
_entity_poly.pdbx_seq_one_letter_code
_entity_poly.pdbx_strand_id
1 'polypeptide(L)'
;MAKRFVPPTLEQCEAYVAEKGYKYVDAATFWYWYDAINWVVGKSGTKMVRWRSSIAGWEARKAKEMKCEKESQAKTCLVCKQPGKKFQTNDKGQEVWLCEICLKCIKATGRTAWGYLPVSIIEREVQNGKAKLRH
;
A
#
# COMPACT_ATOMS: atom_id res chain seq x y z
N MET A 1 1.65 -28.83 -35.62
CA MET A 1 1.46 -27.43 -36.06
C MET A 1 1.35 -26.53 -34.83
N ALA A 2 2.19 -25.51 -34.69
CA ALA A 2 2.10 -24.57 -33.59
C ALA A 2 0.91 -23.63 -33.82
N LYS A 3 -0.03 -23.58 -32.87
CA LYS A 3 -1.18 -22.65 -32.92
C LYS A 3 -0.62 -21.24 -32.85
N ARG A 4 -0.78 -20.46 -33.93
CA ARG A 4 -0.31 -19.06 -33.97
C ARG A 4 -1.03 -18.30 -32.86
N PHE A 5 -0.27 -17.58 -32.05
CA PHE A 5 -0.85 -16.72 -31.02
C PHE A 5 -1.70 -15.65 -31.71
N VAL A 6 -2.94 -15.51 -31.26
CA VAL A 6 -3.85 -14.44 -31.67
C VAL A 6 -3.98 -13.52 -30.46
N PRO A 7 -3.58 -12.23 -30.59
CA PRO A 7 -3.75 -11.27 -29.51
C PRO A 7 -5.25 -11.08 -29.21
N PRO A 8 -5.65 -10.98 -27.93
CA PRO A 8 -7.03 -10.69 -27.57
C PRO A 8 -7.40 -9.24 -27.93
N THR A 9 -8.69 -8.98 -28.09
CA THR A 9 -9.22 -7.62 -28.16
C THR A 9 -9.33 -7.01 -26.76
N LEU A 10 -9.45 -5.68 -26.70
CA LEU A 10 -9.68 -4.97 -25.43
C LEU A 10 -10.94 -5.50 -24.72
N GLU A 11 -12.03 -5.67 -25.45
CA GLU A 11 -13.30 -6.20 -24.92
C GLU A 11 -13.14 -7.60 -24.32
N GLN A 12 -12.29 -8.46 -24.91
CA GLN A 12 -12.02 -9.80 -24.36
C GLN A 12 -11.25 -9.72 -23.04
N CYS A 13 -10.33 -8.77 -22.92
CA CYS A 13 -9.63 -8.50 -21.66
C CYS A 13 -10.59 -7.97 -20.59
N GLU A 14 -11.46 -7.01 -20.93
CA GLU A 14 -12.46 -6.43 -20.04
C GLU A 14 -13.45 -7.47 -19.55
N ALA A 15 -14.02 -8.27 -20.46
CA ALA A 15 -14.92 -9.37 -20.11
C ALA A 15 -14.25 -10.38 -19.18
N TYR A 16 -12.96 -10.69 -19.41
CA TYR A 16 -12.22 -11.60 -18.55
C TYR A 16 -11.94 -11.03 -17.15
N VAL A 17 -11.57 -9.74 -17.06
CA VAL A 17 -11.36 -9.04 -15.77
C VAL A 17 -12.67 -8.98 -14.98
N ALA A 18 -13.78 -8.66 -15.64
CA ALA A 18 -15.11 -8.64 -15.05
C ALA A 18 -15.57 -10.04 -14.60
N GLU A 19 -15.40 -11.08 -15.44
CA GLU A 19 -15.76 -12.47 -15.09
C GLU A 19 -15.01 -12.97 -13.85
N LYS A 20 -13.74 -12.59 -13.70
CA LYS A 20 -12.91 -12.99 -12.55
C LYS A 20 -13.07 -12.09 -11.33
N GLY A 21 -13.74 -10.94 -11.46
CA GLY A 21 -13.90 -9.97 -10.37
C GLY A 21 -12.58 -9.39 -9.88
N TYR A 22 -11.59 -9.22 -10.77
CA TYR A 22 -10.33 -8.58 -10.42
C TYR A 22 -10.54 -7.10 -10.11
N LYS A 23 -9.85 -6.60 -9.07
CA LYS A 23 -10.07 -5.25 -8.52
C LYS A 23 -8.87 -4.32 -8.68
N TYR A 24 -7.67 -4.86 -8.89
CA TYR A 24 -6.43 -4.09 -8.90
C TYR A 24 -5.81 -3.94 -10.30
N VAL A 25 -6.34 -4.65 -11.29
CA VAL A 25 -5.91 -4.61 -12.70
C VAL A 25 -6.94 -3.87 -13.55
N ASP A 26 -6.45 -2.91 -14.32
CA ASP A 26 -7.22 -2.23 -15.36
C ASP A 26 -6.97 -2.91 -16.71
N ALA A 27 -8.05 -3.39 -17.35
CA ALA A 27 -7.97 -4.17 -18.59
C ALA A 27 -7.40 -3.36 -19.75
N ALA A 28 -7.74 -2.06 -19.83
CA ALA A 28 -7.25 -1.15 -20.86
C ALA A 28 -5.74 -0.92 -20.74
N THR A 29 -5.27 -0.60 -19.55
CA THR A 29 -3.84 -0.42 -19.25
C THR A 29 -3.04 -1.68 -19.57
N PHE A 30 -3.57 -2.86 -19.22
CA PHE A 30 -2.96 -4.13 -19.59
C PHE A 30 -2.86 -4.28 -21.12
N TRP A 31 -3.97 -4.07 -21.84
CA TRP A 31 -4.01 -4.25 -23.28
C TRP A 31 -3.07 -3.29 -24.02
N TYR A 32 -3.12 -1.99 -23.72
CA TYR A 32 -2.25 -0.98 -24.36
C TYR A 32 -0.76 -1.24 -24.12
N TRP A 33 -0.38 -1.73 -22.93
CA TRP A 33 1.01 -2.06 -22.65
C TRP A 33 1.54 -3.19 -23.54
N TYR A 34 0.74 -4.25 -23.69
CA TYR A 34 1.12 -5.39 -24.53
C TYR A 34 1.00 -5.09 -26.02
N ASP A 35 0.05 -4.26 -26.44
CA ASP A 35 -0.09 -3.81 -27.82
C ASP A 35 1.15 -3.02 -28.28
N ALA A 36 1.64 -2.08 -27.46
CA ALA A 36 2.83 -1.29 -27.75
C ALA A 36 4.10 -2.14 -27.94
N ILE A 37 4.20 -3.29 -27.27
CA ILE A 37 5.34 -4.22 -27.39
C ILE A 37 5.04 -5.40 -28.32
N ASN A 38 4.01 -5.31 -29.17
CA ASN A 38 3.61 -6.36 -30.11
C ASN A 38 3.38 -7.73 -29.45
N TRP A 39 2.85 -7.71 -28.23
CA TRP A 39 2.56 -8.90 -27.42
C TRP A 39 3.78 -9.77 -27.13
N VAL A 40 4.96 -9.17 -26.98
CA VAL A 40 6.22 -9.84 -26.64
C VAL A 40 6.44 -9.83 -25.12
N VAL A 41 6.95 -10.94 -24.57
CA VAL A 41 7.21 -11.09 -23.12
C VAL A 41 8.67 -11.48 -22.89
N GLY A 42 9.36 -10.75 -22.01
CA GLY A 42 10.74 -11.03 -21.59
C GLY A 42 11.81 -10.46 -22.54
N LYS A 43 13.09 -10.72 -22.20
CA LYS A 43 14.26 -10.22 -22.95
C LYS A 43 14.49 -10.94 -24.29
N SER A 44 13.86 -12.09 -24.49
CA SER A 44 14.10 -13.01 -25.62
C SER A 44 13.10 -12.86 -26.78
N GLY A 45 12.34 -11.76 -26.85
CA GLY A 45 11.47 -11.50 -28.01
C GLY A 45 10.31 -12.49 -28.18
N THR A 46 9.98 -13.27 -27.14
CA THR A 46 9.00 -14.37 -27.24
C THR A 46 7.57 -13.85 -27.20
N LYS A 47 6.76 -14.17 -28.20
CA LYS A 47 5.33 -13.80 -28.21
C LYS A 47 4.61 -14.46 -27.04
N MET A 48 3.71 -13.70 -26.43
CA MET A 48 2.83 -14.17 -25.38
C MET A 48 2.04 -15.40 -25.85
N VAL A 49 1.78 -16.35 -24.96
CA VAL A 49 0.98 -17.55 -25.26
C VAL A 49 -0.31 -17.60 -24.43
N ARG A 50 -0.27 -17.10 -23.18
CA ARG A 50 -1.38 -17.19 -22.23
C ARG A 50 -1.69 -15.82 -21.58
N TRP A 51 -2.35 -14.94 -22.32
CA TRP A 51 -2.70 -13.59 -21.85
C TRP A 51 -3.58 -13.58 -20.60
N ARG A 52 -4.50 -14.54 -20.46
CA ARG A 52 -5.34 -14.72 -19.26
C ARG A 52 -4.53 -14.95 -17.98
N SER A 53 -3.47 -15.77 -18.07
CA SER A 53 -2.55 -16.01 -16.96
C SER A 53 -1.69 -14.77 -16.65
N SER A 54 -1.35 -13.99 -17.68
CA SER A 54 -0.63 -12.73 -17.51
C SER A 54 -1.46 -11.68 -16.74
N ILE A 55 -2.76 -11.55 -17.03
CA ILE A 55 -3.68 -10.68 -16.27
C ILE A 55 -3.75 -11.11 -14.80
N ALA A 56 -3.92 -12.42 -14.54
CA ALA A 56 -3.94 -12.93 -13.16
C ALA A 56 -2.64 -12.61 -12.40
N GLY A 57 -1.49 -12.69 -13.07
CA GLY A 57 -0.20 -12.31 -12.50
C GLY A 57 -0.07 -10.81 -12.24
N TRP A 58 -0.62 -9.96 -13.12
CA TRP A 58 -0.70 -8.51 -12.93
C TRP A 58 -1.54 -8.16 -11.71
N GLU A 59 -2.72 -8.77 -11.57
CA GLU A 59 -3.60 -8.59 -10.42
C GLU A 59 -2.88 -8.95 -9.11
N ALA A 60 -2.24 -10.12 -9.04
CA ALA A 60 -1.53 -10.57 -7.84
C ALA A 60 -0.39 -9.63 -7.45
N ARG A 61 0.34 -9.09 -8.44
CA ARG A 61 1.41 -8.11 -8.21
C ARG A 61 0.84 -6.79 -7.69
N LYS A 62 -0.19 -6.25 -8.34
CA LYS A 62 -0.85 -5.00 -7.94
C LYS A 62 -1.47 -5.11 -6.54
N ALA A 63 -2.11 -6.23 -6.24
CA ALA A 63 -2.63 -6.52 -4.89
C ALA A 63 -1.51 -6.53 -3.84
N LYS A 64 -0.34 -7.11 -4.16
CA LYS A 64 0.83 -7.12 -3.26
C LYS A 64 1.43 -5.72 -3.09
N GLU A 65 1.54 -4.94 -4.17
CA GLU A 65 1.99 -3.54 -4.13
C GLU A 65 1.09 -2.71 -3.21
N MET A 66 -0.23 -2.80 -3.37
CA MET A 66 -1.18 -2.08 -2.51
C MET A 66 -1.15 -2.56 -1.06
N LYS A 67 -0.93 -3.86 -0.80
CA LYS A 67 -0.79 -4.38 0.57
C LYS A 67 0.51 -3.89 1.22
N CYS A 68 1.61 -3.91 0.49
CA CYS A 68 2.91 -3.44 0.95
C CYS A 68 2.90 -1.92 1.23
N GLU A 69 2.22 -1.13 0.40
CA GLU A 69 2.09 0.32 0.60
C GLU A 69 1.33 0.65 1.89
N LYS A 70 0.23 -0.05 2.15
CA LYS A 70 -0.53 0.09 3.42
C LYS A 70 0.27 -0.33 4.64
N GLU A 71 1.15 -1.32 4.50
CA GLU A 71 2.01 -1.83 5.58
C GLU A 71 3.24 -0.93 5.82
N SER A 72 3.76 -0.27 4.78
CA SER A 72 4.96 0.58 4.82
C SER A 72 4.69 1.96 5.44
N GLN A 73 3.44 2.45 5.39
CA GLN A 73 3.07 3.76 5.95
C GLN A 73 2.91 3.77 7.48
N ALA A 74 2.92 2.60 8.14
CA ALA A 74 2.56 2.47 9.56
C ALA A 74 3.72 2.64 10.56
N LYS A 75 4.98 2.78 10.13
CA LYS A 75 6.16 2.83 11.03
C LYS A 75 6.75 4.22 11.23
N THR A 76 5.94 5.25 11.01
CA THR A 76 6.34 6.65 11.18
C THR A 76 5.60 7.28 12.36
N CYS A 77 6.24 8.26 12.98
CA CYS A 77 5.69 9.08 14.04
C CYS A 77 4.34 9.64 13.61
N LEU A 78 3.32 9.36 14.39
CA LEU A 78 1.96 9.82 14.14
C LEU A 78 1.89 11.33 13.91
N VAL A 79 2.68 12.10 14.68
CA VAL A 79 2.63 13.56 14.76
C VAL A 79 3.51 14.26 13.72
N CYS A 80 4.74 13.78 13.49
CA CYS A 80 5.71 14.48 12.62
C CYS A 80 6.18 13.66 11.42
N LYS A 81 5.60 12.47 11.19
CA LYS A 81 5.89 11.56 10.08
C LYS A 81 7.35 11.10 9.93
N GLN A 82 8.20 11.43 10.91
CA GLN A 82 9.58 10.92 11.01
C GLN A 82 9.60 9.45 11.40
N PRO A 83 10.66 8.67 11.13
CA PRO A 83 10.77 7.31 11.64
C PRO A 83 10.58 7.28 13.16
N GLY A 84 9.69 6.39 13.62
CA GLY A 84 9.30 6.28 15.02
C GLY A 84 9.70 4.94 15.62
N LYS A 85 9.53 4.82 16.94
CA LYS A 85 9.47 3.52 17.63
C LYS A 85 8.02 3.28 18.05
N LYS A 86 7.61 2.01 18.14
CA LYS A 86 6.29 1.63 18.65
C LYS A 86 6.13 2.18 20.06
N PHE A 87 5.11 3.02 20.27
CA PHE A 87 4.79 3.60 21.56
C PHE A 87 3.74 2.76 22.29
N GLN A 88 2.60 2.49 21.63
CA GLN A 88 1.51 1.69 22.18
C GLN A 88 0.52 1.22 21.09
N THR A 89 -0.54 0.53 21.51
CA THR A 89 -1.70 0.21 20.66
C THR A 89 -2.90 1.09 21.08
N ASN A 90 -3.67 1.60 20.11
CA ASN A 90 -4.87 2.41 20.37
C ASN A 90 -6.12 1.54 20.66
N ASP A 91 -7.27 2.18 20.90
CA ASP A 91 -8.57 1.53 21.13
C ASP A 91 -9.03 0.65 19.96
N LYS A 92 -8.61 0.96 18.73
CA LYS A 92 -8.92 0.23 17.50
C LYS A 92 -7.93 -0.91 17.20
N GLY A 93 -7.00 -1.21 18.10
CA GLY A 93 -5.98 -2.23 17.86
C GLY A 93 -4.87 -1.82 16.88
N GLN A 94 -4.80 -0.54 16.50
CA GLN A 94 -3.76 -0.02 15.60
C GLN A 94 -2.51 0.38 16.39
N GLU A 95 -1.34 0.15 15.80
CA GLU A 95 -0.06 0.53 16.39
C GLU A 95 0.18 2.04 16.26
N VAL A 96 0.50 2.67 17.39
CA VAL A 96 0.87 4.08 17.46
C VAL A 96 2.39 4.17 17.58
N TRP A 97 2.99 4.90 16.65
CA TRP A 97 4.43 5.12 16.59
C TRP A 97 4.74 6.58 16.91
N LEU A 98 5.77 6.83 17.70
CA LEU A 98 6.27 8.17 18.02
C LEU A 98 7.77 8.23 17.81
N CYS A 99 8.27 9.33 17.26
CA CYS A 99 9.71 9.61 17.25
C CYS A 99 10.18 9.97 18.67
N GLU A 100 11.49 9.94 18.89
CA GLU A 100 12.07 10.18 20.22
C GLU A 100 11.71 11.56 20.78
N ILE A 101 11.61 12.59 19.93
CA ILE A 101 11.21 13.94 20.35
C ILE A 101 9.74 13.95 20.80
N CYS A 102 8.83 13.38 20.01
CA CYS A 102 7.41 13.35 20.35
C CYS A 102 7.14 12.45 21.57
N LEU A 103 7.95 11.39 21.75
CA LEU A 103 7.90 10.53 22.93
C LEU A 103 8.37 11.26 24.21
N LYS A 104 9.34 12.18 24.10
CA LYS A 104 9.72 13.05 25.22
C LYS A 104 8.63 14.05 25.55
N CYS A 105 8.04 14.69 24.53
CA CYS A 105 6.94 15.64 24.70
C CYS A 105 5.75 15.00 25.44
N ILE A 106 5.32 13.82 24.99
CA ILE A 106 4.17 13.14 25.59
C ILE A 106 4.47 12.73 27.05
N LYS A 107 5.68 12.23 27.36
CA LYS A 107 6.07 11.88 28.73
C LYS A 107 6.17 13.08 29.67
N ALA A 108 6.48 14.27 29.15
CA ALA A 108 6.51 15.51 29.92
C ALA A 108 5.13 16.02 30.36
N THR A 109 4.03 15.44 29.85
CA THR A 109 2.67 15.84 30.25
C THR A 109 2.26 15.34 31.63
N GLY A 110 2.96 14.34 32.19
CA GLY A 110 2.70 13.80 33.53
C GLY A 110 1.57 12.76 33.61
N ARG A 111 0.97 12.38 32.48
CA ARG A 111 -0.03 11.31 32.42
C ARG A 111 0.65 9.95 32.53
N THR A 112 0.11 9.06 33.38
CA THR A 112 0.66 7.72 33.64
C THR A 112 -0.09 6.60 32.90
N ALA A 113 -1.35 6.85 32.51
CA ALA A 113 -2.18 5.92 31.76
C ALA A 113 -2.29 6.33 30.28
N TRP A 114 -1.53 5.65 29.42
CA TRP A 114 -1.51 5.90 27.98
C TRP A 114 -2.25 4.84 27.16
N GLY A 115 -2.38 3.61 27.67
CA GLY A 115 -2.97 2.49 26.93
C GLY A 115 -4.40 2.76 26.43
N TYR A 116 -4.70 2.30 25.22
CA TYR A 116 -6.03 2.38 24.58
C TYR A 116 -6.58 3.81 24.40
N LEU A 117 -5.71 4.81 24.26
CA LEU A 117 -6.15 6.16 23.91
C LEU A 117 -6.33 6.32 22.40
N PRO A 118 -7.36 7.06 21.96
CA PRO A 118 -7.54 7.39 20.55
C PRO A 118 -6.41 8.31 20.05
N VAL A 119 -6.10 8.16 18.77
CA VAL A 119 -5.02 8.86 18.06
C VAL A 119 -5.02 10.38 18.29
N SER A 120 -6.20 11.00 18.22
CA SER A 120 -6.39 12.44 18.40
C SER A 120 -5.97 12.96 19.80
N ILE A 121 -6.19 12.16 20.84
CA ILE A 121 -5.77 12.51 22.21
C ILE A 121 -4.25 12.46 22.32
N ILE A 122 -3.62 11.44 21.73
CA ILE A 122 -2.17 11.30 21.71
C ILE A 122 -1.52 12.50 20.98
N GLU A 123 -2.07 12.91 19.84
CA GLU A 123 -1.58 14.07 19.08
C GLU A 123 -1.64 15.36 19.92
N ARG A 124 -2.78 15.62 20.58
CA ARG A 124 -2.97 16.78 21.44
C ARG A 124 -1.98 16.81 22.60
N GLU A 125 -1.77 15.68 23.28
CA GLU A 125 -0.82 15.62 24.40
C GLU A 125 0.64 15.83 23.95
N VAL A 126 1.01 15.32 22.77
CA VAL A 126 2.33 15.62 22.19
C VAL A 126 2.49 17.12 21.94
N GLN A 127 1.46 17.79 21.42
CA GLN A 127 1.48 19.25 21.21
C GLN A 127 1.57 20.02 22.53
N ASN A 128 0.82 19.62 23.56
CA ASN A 128 0.89 20.20 24.90
C ASN A 128 2.30 20.02 25.51
N GLY A 129 2.90 18.84 25.33
CA GLY A 129 4.27 18.56 25.75
C GLY A 129 5.31 19.42 25.03
N LYS A 130 5.12 19.67 23.73
CA LYS A 130 5.97 20.61 22.96
C LYS A 130 5.91 22.02 23.52
N ALA A 131 4.73 22.49 23.95
CA ALA A 131 4.57 23.79 24.58
C ALA A 131 5.32 23.86 25.93
N LYS A 132 5.29 22.78 26.73
CA LYS A 132 6.02 22.68 28.01
C LYS A 132 7.55 22.64 27.86
N LEU A 133 8.07 22.06 26.78
CA LEU A 133 9.50 21.96 26.50
C LEU A 133 10.09 23.20 25.81
N ARG A 134 9.27 24.23 25.54
CA ARG A 134 9.68 25.46 24.84
C ARG A 134 10.11 26.58 25.80
N HIS A 135 10.41 26.23 27.06
CA HIS A 135 10.88 27.12 28.13
C HIS A 135 12.31 26.79 28.53
#